data_AF-D9QJA4-F1
#
_entry.id   AF-D9QJA4-F1
#
_cell.length_a   1.000
_cell.length_b   1.000
_cell.length_c   1.000
_cell.angle_alpha   90.00
_cell.angle_beta   90.00
_cell.angle_gamma   90.00
#
_symmetry.space_group_name_H-M   'P 1'
#
loop_
_entity.id
_entity.type
_entity.pdbx_description
1 polymer ?
#
loop_
_entity_poly.entity_id
_entity_poly.type
_entity_poly.pdbx_seq_one_letter_code
_entity_poly.pdbx_strand_id
1 'polypeptide(L)'
;MIRLILNILWFIFGGWISGLLWLLGGAILAITVVGLPWAFSAWRIASYSFWPFGREVVWAGQAEGKDIGCFGVGLNVIWFVFAGWYIALSHLLIAFAEAITIIGIPFALKDLELAKLALAPVGATIRDKP
;
A
#
# COMPACT_ATOMS: atom_id res chain seq x y z
N MET A 1 10.19 0.68 20.78
CA MET A 1 9.86 2.07 21.15
C MET A 1 9.81 3.01 19.95
N ILE A 2 10.89 3.19 19.17
CA ILE A 2 10.90 4.14 18.03
C ILE A 2 9.83 3.86 16.96
N ARG A 3 9.56 2.58 16.65
CA ARG A 3 8.50 2.15 15.72
C ARG A 3 7.12 2.69 16.13
N LEU A 4 6.81 2.71 17.42
CA LEU A 4 5.52 3.18 17.94
C LEU A 4 5.36 4.69 17.74
N ILE A 5 6.40 5.47 18.05
CA ILE A 5 6.41 6.93 17.89
C ILE A 5 6.17 7.29 16.42
N LEU A 6 6.91 6.67 15.50
CA LEU A 6 6.75 6.90 14.07
C LEU A 6 5.35 6.53 13.56
N ASN A 7 4.78 5.43 14.04
CA ASN A 7 3.40 5.06 13.67
C ASN A 7 2.37 6.07 14.19
N ILE A 8 2.52 6.57 15.41
CA ILE A 8 1.61 7.59 15.96
C ILE A 8 1.70 8.88 15.15
N LEU A 9 2.92 9.35 14.86
CA LEU A 9 3.12 10.55 14.04
C LEU A 9 2.53 10.36 12.64
N TRP A 10 2.87 9.26 11.98
CA TRP A 10 2.32 8.90 10.67
C TRP A 10 0.80 8.88 10.66
N PHE A 11 0.20 8.22 11.66
CA PHE A 11 -1.24 8.15 11.79
C PHE A 11 -1.82 9.57 11.78
N ILE A 12 -1.35 10.44 12.68
CA ILE A 12 -1.81 11.85 12.80
C ILE A 12 -1.61 12.65 11.51
N PHE A 13 -0.48 12.51 10.82
CA PHE A 13 -0.13 13.31 9.64
C PHE A 13 -0.82 12.89 8.34
N GLY A 14 -1.53 11.77 8.31
CA GLY A 14 -2.30 11.36 7.13
C GLY A 14 -2.45 9.84 6.96
N GLY A 15 -1.71 9.05 7.73
CA GLY A 15 -1.77 7.59 7.68
C GLY A 15 -3.17 7.01 7.89
N TRP A 16 -3.96 7.62 8.78
CA TRP A 16 -5.35 7.19 9.01
C TRP A 16 -6.26 7.49 7.82
N ILE A 17 -6.04 8.61 7.13
CA ILE A 17 -6.80 9.00 5.93
C ILE A 17 -6.48 8.00 4.81
N SER A 18 -5.20 7.77 4.53
CA SER A 18 -4.77 6.79 3.53
C SER A 18 -5.31 5.38 3.85
N GLY A 19 -5.22 4.94 5.11
CA GLY A 19 -5.77 3.67 5.55
C GLY A 19 -7.28 3.56 5.31
N LEU A 20 -8.05 4.60 5.64
CA LEU A 20 -9.49 4.64 5.38
C LEU A 20 -9.82 4.66 3.88
N LEU A 21 -9.08 5.40 3.06
CA LEU A 21 -9.30 5.42 1.61
C LEU A 21 -9.10 4.03 0.99
N TRP A 22 -8.05 3.32 1.39
CA TRP A 22 -7.82 1.93 0.98
C TRP A 22 -8.90 0.98 1.51
N LEU A 23 -9.35 1.18 2.76
CA LEU A 23 -10.40 0.36 3.37
C LEU A 23 -11.74 0.51 2.64
N LEU A 24 -12.16 1.76 2.40
CA LEU A 24 -13.39 2.11 1.71
C LEU A 24 -13.33 1.73 0.23
N GLY A 25 -12.20 1.99 -0.44
CA GLY A 25 -11.99 1.57 -1.83
C GLY A 25 -12.10 0.05 -1.99
N GLY A 26 -11.49 -0.71 -1.07
CA GLY A 26 -11.65 -2.16 -1.01
C GLY A 26 -13.10 -2.60 -0.78
N ALA A 27 -13.84 -1.90 0.10
CA ALA A 27 -15.25 -2.18 0.34
C ALA A 27 -16.12 -1.91 -0.90
N ILE A 28 -15.86 -0.83 -1.63
CA ILE A 28 -16.55 -0.51 -2.89
C ILE A 28 -16.28 -1.58 -3.94
N LEU A 29 -15.01 -1.98 -4.09
CA LEU A 29 -14.63 -3.05 -5.03
C LEU A 29 -15.34 -4.37 -4.69
N ALA A 30 -15.46 -4.68 -3.39
CA ALA A 30 -16.13 -5.90 -2.90
C ALA A 30 -17.64 -5.95 -3.20
N ILE A 31 -18.29 -4.82 -3.52
CA ILE A 31 -19.71 -4.80 -3.93
C ILE A 31 -19.91 -5.55 -5.26
N THR A 32 -18.87 -5.63 -6.09
CA THR A 32 -18.95 -6.24 -7.42
C THR A 32 -18.12 -7.52 -7.50
N VAL A 33 -18.61 -8.52 -8.22
CA VAL A 33 -17.85 -9.75 -8.51
C VAL A 33 -16.55 -9.42 -9.25
N VAL A 34 -16.58 -8.41 -10.14
CA VAL A 34 -15.42 -7.99 -10.92
C VAL A 34 -14.35 -7.33 -10.03
N GLY A 35 -14.74 -6.48 -9.07
CA GLY A 35 -13.81 -5.77 -8.18
C GLY A 35 -13.26 -6.63 -7.03
N LEU A 36 -13.97 -7.70 -6.66
CA LEU A 36 -13.64 -8.59 -5.55
C LEU A 36 -12.17 -9.09 -5.52
N PRO A 37 -11.51 -9.42 -6.65
CA PRO A 37 -10.10 -9.85 -6.66
C PRO A 37 -9.14 -8.81 -6.07
N TRP A 38 -9.43 -7.51 -6.20
CA TRP A 38 -8.58 -6.43 -5.67
C TRP A 38 -8.94 -5.99 -4.25
N ALA A 39 -10.17 -6.25 -3.79
CA ALA A 39 -10.64 -5.85 -2.46
C ALA A 39 -9.74 -6.36 -1.33
N PHE A 40 -9.33 -7.63 -1.38
CA PHE A 40 -8.43 -8.22 -0.38
C PHE A 40 -7.04 -7.57 -0.38
N SER A 41 -6.53 -7.23 -1.55
CA SER A 41 -5.24 -6.53 -1.68
C SER A 41 -5.35 -5.11 -1.14
N ALA A 42 -6.44 -4.40 -1.45
CA ALA A 42 -6.73 -3.08 -0.91
C ALA A 42 -6.82 -3.08 0.62
N TRP A 43 -7.48 -4.07 1.24
CA TRP A 43 -7.55 -4.15 2.71
C TRP A 43 -6.23 -4.50 3.38
N ARG A 44 -5.37 -5.30 2.72
CA ARG A 44 -3.99 -5.50 3.17
C ARG A 44 -3.24 -4.17 3.16
N ILE A 45 -3.33 -3.42 2.06
CA ILE A 45 -2.69 -2.09 1.96
C ILE A 45 -3.29 -1.12 2.99
N ALA A 46 -4.60 -1.16 3.24
CA ALA A 46 -5.25 -0.38 4.30
C ALA A 46 -4.62 -0.68 5.66
N SER A 47 -4.50 -1.98 5.98
CA SER A 47 -3.85 -2.41 7.22
C SER A 47 -2.43 -1.87 7.30
N TYR A 48 -1.65 -1.92 6.21
CA TYR A 48 -0.28 -1.40 6.13
C TYR A 48 -0.24 0.10 6.38
N SER A 49 -1.09 0.84 5.67
CA SER A 49 -1.21 2.29 5.74
C SER A 49 -1.62 2.78 7.12
N PHE A 50 -2.37 2.01 7.91
CA PHE A 50 -2.66 2.43 9.28
C PHE A 50 -1.42 2.39 10.20
N TRP A 51 -0.45 1.50 9.94
CA TRP A 51 0.64 1.24 10.90
C TRP A 51 1.96 0.75 10.25
N PRO A 52 2.57 1.49 9.31
CA PRO A 52 3.57 0.95 8.40
C PRO A 52 4.94 0.65 9.05
N PHE A 53 5.27 1.28 10.18
CA PHE A 53 6.59 1.13 10.79
C PHE A 53 6.69 -0.17 11.59
N GLY A 54 7.76 -0.94 11.32
CA GLY A 54 7.93 -2.28 11.87
C GLY A 54 7.39 -3.39 10.98
N ARG A 55 6.81 -3.06 9.82
CA ARG A 55 6.33 -4.02 8.83
C ARG A 55 7.05 -3.85 7.50
N GLU A 56 7.03 -4.91 6.70
CA GLU A 56 7.58 -4.93 5.35
C GLU A 56 6.62 -5.55 4.36
N VAL A 57 6.75 -5.10 3.11
CA VAL A 57 6.05 -5.64 1.95
C VAL A 57 6.94 -6.72 1.33
N VAL A 58 6.42 -7.93 1.23
CA VAL A 58 7.08 -9.04 0.54
C VAL A 58 6.31 -9.35 -0.71
N TRP A 59 7.02 -9.38 -1.84
CA TRP A 59 6.43 -9.69 -3.14
C TRP A 59 6.48 -11.19 -3.39
N ALA A 60 5.50 -11.71 -4.12
CA ALA A 60 5.37 -13.12 -4.49
C ALA A 60 6.70 -13.81 -4.87
N GLY A 61 7.50 -13.23 -5.79
CA GLY A 61 8.80 -13.79 -6.19
C GLY A 61 9.90 -13.80 -5.10
N GLN A 62 9.69 -13.08 -4.00
CA GLN A 62 10.57 -13.06 -2.82
C GLN A 62 10.03 -13.93 -1.66
N ALA A 63 8.74 -14.29 -1.71
CA ALA A 63 8.12 -15.20 -0.76
C ALA A 63 8.30 -16.64 -1.26
N GLU A 64 9.00 -17.47 -0.47
CA GLU A 64 9.32 -18.88 -0.78
C GLU A 64 8.21 -19.59 -1.59
N GLY A 65 8.46 -19.77 -2.90
CA GLY A 65 7.66 -20.62 -3.78
C GLY A 65 6.30 -20.08 -4.24
N LYS A 66 5.94 -18.82 -3.96
CA LYS A 66 4.61 -18.29 -4.33
C LYS A 66 4.67 -17.41 -5.57
N ASP A 67 4.29 -17.93 -6.73
CA ASP A 67 4.09 -17.13 -7.95
C ASP A 67 2.64 -16.58 -8.00
N ILE A 68 2.46 -15.37 -8.55
CA ILE A 68 1.13 -14.83 -8.87
C ILE A 68 0.56 -15.40 -10.18
N GLY A 69 1.40 -15.99 -11.03
CA GLY A 69 1.06 -16.55 -12.32
C GLY A 69 0.49 -15.50 -13.31
N CYS A 70 0.18 -15.95 -14.53
CA CYS A 70 -0.34 -15.08 -15.59
C CYS A 70 -1.64 -14.37 -15.19
N PHE A 71 -2.50 -15.03 -14.41
CA PHE A 71 -3.76 -14.44 -13.94
C PHE A 71 -3.51 -13.25 -13.01
N GLY A 72 -2.60 -13.37 -12.03
CA GLY A 72 -2.28 -12.26 -11.13
C GLY A 72 -1.60 -11.09 -11.85
N VAL A 73 -0.77 -11.37 -12.86
CA VAL A 73 -0.23 -10.34 -13.75
C VAL A 73 -1.35 -9.63 -14.50
N GLY A 74 -2.30 -10.37 -15.09
CA GLY A 74 -3.46 -9.78 -15.77
C GLY A 74 -4.29 -8.88 -14.86
N LEU A 75 -4.53 -9.28 -13.61
CA LEU A 75 -5.20 -8.45 -12.61
C LEU A 75 -4.42 -7.16 -12.31
N ASN A 76 -3.10 -7.23 -12.19
CA ASN A 76 -2.28 -6.02 -11.96
C ASN A 76 -2.27 -5.09 -13.18
N VAL A 77 -2.28 -5.62 -14.41
CA VAL A 77 -2.36 -4.79 -15.62
C VAL A 77 -3.68 -4.04 -15.70
N ILE A 78 -4.81 -4.73 -15.49
CA ILE A 78 -6.14 -4.09 -15.46
C ILE A 78 -6.17 -3.01 -14.37
N TRP A 79 -5.72 -3.35 -13.16
CA TRP A 79 -5.63 -2.40 -12.05
C TRP A 79 -4.79 -1.18 -12.40
N PHE A 80 -3.58 -1.39 -12.94
CA PHE A 80 -2.67 -0.30 -13.28
C PHE A 80 -3.33 0.68 -14.23
N VAL A 81 -4.04 0.21 -15.27
CA VAL A 81 -4.72 1.06 -16.26
C VAL A 81 -5.85 1.87 -15.64
N PHE A 82 -6.69 1.25 -14.81
CA PHE A 82 -7.93 1.88 -14.31
C PHE A 82 -7.78 2.60 -12.97
N ALA A 83 -6.78 2.27 -12.16
CA ALA A 83 -6.67 2.76 -10.78
C ALA A 83 -5.22 3.03 -10.32
N GLY A 84 -4.31 2.08 -10.55
CA GLY A 84 -3.03 2.04 -9.85
C GLY A 84 -2.11 3.23 -10.09
N TRP A 85 -2.05 3.75 -11.32
CA TRP A 85 -1.07 4.78 -11.68
C TRP A 85 -1.33 6.13 -10.98
N TYR A 86 -2.58 6.58 -10.88
CA TYR A 86 -2.88 7.88 -10.27
C TYR A 86 -2.86 7.80 -8.73
N ILE A 87 -3.16 6.63 -8.14
CA ILE A 87 -2.97 6.40 -6.69
C ILE A 87 -1.47 6.37 -6.36
N ALA A 88 -0.65 5.73 -7.20
CA ALA A 88 0.80 5.76 -7.04
C ALA A 88 1.35 7.18 -7.19
N LEU A 89 0.83 7.95 -8.15
CA LEU A 89 1.22 9.36 -8.33
C LEU A 89 0.85 10.22 -7.11
N SER A 90 -0.32 10.02 -6.50
CA SER A 90 -0.69 10.79 -5.29
C SER A 90 0.27 10.52 -4.14
N HIS A 91 0.64 9.25 -3.91
CA HIS A 91 1.66 8.90 -2.92
C HIS A 91 3.04 9.48 -3.28
N LEU A 92 3.42 9.50 -4.56
CA LEU A 92 4.69 10.10 -4.99
C LEU A 92 4.75 11.61 -4.70
N LEU A 93 3.66 12.32 -4.95
CA LEU A 93 3.57 13.76 -4.67
C LEU A 93 3.63 14.05 -3.16
N ILE A 94 2.95 13.24 -2.34
CA ILE A 94 3.00 13.33 -0.88
C ILE A 94 4.42 13.04 -0.38
N ALA A 95 5.05 11.96 -0.85
CA ALA A 95 6.43 11.61 -0.49
C ALA A 95 7.40 12.73 -0.82
N PHE A 96 7.24 13.39 -1.98
CA PHE A 96 8.06 14.54 -2.35
C PHE A 96 7.88 15.71 -1.37
N ALA A 97 6.64 16.02 -0.99
CA ALA A 97 6.35 17.08 -0.02
C ALA A 97 6.92 16.77 1.36
N GLU A 98 6.80 15.54 1.84
CA GLU A 98 7.34 15.11 3.13
C GLU A 98 8.87 15.13 3.16
N ALA A 99 9.51 14.74 2.05
CA ALA A 99 10.96 14.72 1.92
C ALA A 99 11.64 16.11 1.96
N ILE A 100 10.87 17.21 1.86
CA ILE A 100 11.38 18.58 2.05
C ILE A 100 11.95 18.77 3.46
N THR A 101 11.44 18.02 4.45
CA THR A 101 11.88 18.11 5.84
C THR A 101 12.65 16.87 6.27
N ILE A 102 13.68 17.03 7.09
CA ILE A 102 14.46 15.90 7.63
C ILE A 102 13.56 14.94 8.44
N ILE A 103 12.57 15.49 9.17
CA ILE A 103 11.62 14.71 9.98
C ILE A 103 10.63 13.94 9.10
N GLY A 104 10.30 14.44 7.90
CA GLY A 104 9.35 13.81 6.97
C GLY A 104 9.94 12.70 6.12
N ILE A 105 11.26 12.63 5.94
CA ILE A 105 11.96 11.55 5.21
C ILE A 105 11.47 10.13 5.58
N PRO A 106 11.33 9.73 6.86
CA PRO A 106 10.81 8.41 7.21
C PRO A 106 9.38 8.15 6.71
N PHE A 107 8.53 9.17 6.63
CA PHE A 107 7.16 9.08 6.11
C PHE A 107 7.18 9.00 4.58
N ALA A 108 8.03 9.80 3.93
CA ALA A 108 8.19 9.78 2.47
C ALA A 108 8.57 8.39 1.96
N LEU A 109 9.44 7.67 2.69
CA LEU A 109 9.79 6.29 2.36
C LEU A 109 8.59 5.33 2.45
N LYS A 110 7.64 5.58 3.36
CA LYS A 110 6.41 4.80 3.47
C LYS A 110 5.41 5.13 2.36
N ASP A 111 5.28 6.39 1.97
CA ASP A 111 4.52 6.76 0.77
C ASP A 111 5.12 6.16 -0.50
N LEU A 112 6.45 6.07 -0.64
CA LEU A 112 7.07 5.38 -1.78
C LEU A 112 6.78 3.87 -1.79
N GLU A 113 6.71 3.21 -0.62
CA GLU A 113 6.29 1.81 -0.52
C GLU A 113 4.80 1.63 -0.86
N LEU A 114 3.94 2.54 -0.40
CA LEU A 114 2.52 2.58 -0.76
C LEU A 114 2.32 2.85 -2.25
N ALA A 115 3.13 3.71 -2.86
CA ALA A 115 3.12 3.96 -4.30
C ALA A 115 3.44 2.67 -5.09
N LYS A 116 4.46 1.92 -4.67
CA LYS A 116 4.80 0.62 -5.28
C LYS A 116 3.66 -0.39 -5.12
N LEU A 117 3.06 -0.48 -3.93
CA LEU A 117 1.87 -1.30 -3.69
C LEU A 117 0.69 -0.90 -4.57
N ALA A 118 0.48 0.40 -4.77
CA ALA A 118 -0.61 0.93 -5.58
C ALA A 118 -0.48 0.58 -7.07
N LEU A 119 0.75 0.47 -7.60
CA LEU A 119 0.99 0.08 -8.99
C LEU A 119 0.55 -1.36 -9.28
N ALA A 120 0.83 -2.29 -8.36
CA ALA A 120 0.57 -3.70 -8.53
C ALA A 120 0.18 -4.33 -7.18
N PRO A 121 -1.09 -4.24 -6.75
CA PRO A 121 -1.48 -4.66 -5.41
C PRO A 121 -1.55 -6.19 -5.25
N VAL A 122 -1.73 -6.94 -6.35
CA VAL A 122 -1.83 -8.40 -6.32
C VAL A 122 -0.44 -9.02 -6.20
N GLY A 123 -0.29 -9.96 -5.26
CA GLY A 123 0.99 -10.65 -5.02
C GLY A 123 1.84 -10.06 -3.90
N ALA A 124 1.40 -8.95 -3.30
CA ALA A 124 2.03 -8.39 -2.12
C ALA A 124 1.47 -9.02 -0.83
N THR A 125 2.35 -9.32 0.11
CA THR A 125 2.02 -9.66 1.49
C THR A 125 2.71 -8.70 2.44
N ILE A 126 2.14 -8.51 3.63
CA ILE A 126 2.70 -7.66 4.67
C ILE A 126 3.02 -8.55 5.85
N ARG A 127 4.24 -8.45 6.36
CA ARG A 127 4.69 -9.15 7.57
C ARG A 127 5.44 -8.22 8.49
N ASP A 128 5.53 -8.59 9.76
CA ASP A 128 6.34 -7.87 10.73
C ASP A 128 7.83 -8.09 10.42
N LYS A 129 8.60 -7.00 10.53
CA LYS A 129 10.05 -7.05 10.46
C LYS A 129 10.60 -7.67 11.75
N PRO A 130 11.63 -8.53 11.66
CA PRO A 130 12.31 -9.07 12.83
C PRO A 130 12.88 -7.97 13.74
#